data_AF-A0A7K9AJR2-F1
#
_entry.id   AF-A0A7K9AJR2-F1
#
_cell.length_a   1.000
_cell.length_b   1.000
_cell.length_c   1.000
_cell.angle_alpha   90.00
_cell.angle_beta   90.00
_cell.angle_gamma   90.00
#
_symmetry.space_group_name_H-M   'P 1'
#
loop_
_entity.id
_entity.type
_entity.pdbx_description
1 polymer ?
#
loop_
_entity_poly.entity_id
_entity_poly.type
_entity_poly.pdbx_seq_one_letter_code
_entity_poly.pdbx_strand_id
1 'polypeptide(L)'
;SELLARSLFACGISTILQTCMGSRLPLVQIPSFEYLVPAMMLSSHLSLSASTDRNGEALGCSHRVLPPVYHAFLLQVSGAVVVSGLVQLVLGVSGACGWTARRCGPMVLAPSLSIVGLSAYKEVAFFCSANWGVALLLVLLAITFSQHLGSCRLPCCAWLCARGGYVEPSVPTLRTFSVLLPFTGICIMCAILSHLRIPWDSLELATERLPWANSTVRSPWLRIPYPGEGGWPLLTPRALAVGTAMAVGGSVNSVGCYVLCGRLLRASRPPPEACNRGLCTEALGSLLAGLLGATGGTASSIANTCASSLTQAGSRLSVQVSALVCVALGMSPRLAGLLTHIPLVVHGGVLCVTYAVAVGTGISYFQYADIDSGRNIFIVGFTMFMALLVPRWLSTAPAHLATGWVPLDLLFLSLLMVPVFLTGFLSFFLENTVSG
;
A
#
# COMPACT_ATOMS: atom_id res chain seq x y z
N SER A 1 17.25 2.99 -6.05
CA SER A 1 17.16 4.32 -5.41
C SER A 1 16.36 5.31 -6.26
N GLU A 2 16.62 5.45 -7.57
CA GLU A 2 15.93 6.45 -8.41
C GLU A 2 14.41 6.24 -8.53
N LEU A 3 13.96 5.01 -8.77
CA LEU A 3 12.52 4.69 -8.80
C LEU A 3 11.83 4.99 -7.47
N LEU A 4 12.51 4.72 -6.35
CA LEU A 4 12.00 5.03 -5.01
C LEU A 4 11.95 6.55 -4.77
N ALA A 5 12.95 7.30 -5.23
CA ALA A 5 12.96 8.75 -5.12
C ALA A 5 11.78 9.37 -5.90
N ARG A 6 11.56 8.93 -7.14
CA ARG A 6 10.43 9.35 -7.99
C ARG A 6 9.08 9.02 -7.37
N SER A 7 8.92 7.83 -6.79
CA SER A 7 7.68 7.43 -6.13
C SER A 7 7.42 8.23 -4.85
N LEU A 8 8.44 8.46 -4.02
CA LEU A 8 8.35 9.31 -2.82
C LEU A 8 7.97 10.75 -3.16
N PHE A 9 8.55 11.30 -4.24
CA PHE A 9 8.22 12.63 -4.72
C PHE A 9 6.75 12.73 -5.15
N ALA A 10 6.28 11.80 -5.98
CA ALA A 10 4.88 11.76 -6.43
C ALA A 10 3.90 11.53 -5.25
N CYS A 11 4.23 10.62 -4.33
CA CYS A 11 3.42 10.33 -3.14
C CYS A 11 3.36 11.51 -2.18
N GLY A 12 4.47 12.24 -1.99
CA GLY A 12 4.51 13.45 -1.18
C GLY A 12 3.60 14.54 -1.73
N ILE A 13 3.68 14.83 -3.04
CA ILE A 13 2.78 15.79 -3.70
C ILE A 13 1.32 15.33 -3.61
N SER A 14 1.05 14.05 -3.91
CA SER A 14 -0.29 13.46 -3.80
C SER A 14 -0.86 13.57 -2.39
N THR A 15 -0.05 13.34 -1.35
CA THR A 15 -0.46 13.47 0.06
C THR A 15 -0.79 14.92 0.44
N ILE A 16 -0.01 15.89 -0.04
CA ILE A 16 -0.32 17.32 0.17
C ILE A 16 -1.65 17.68 -0.51
N LEU A 17 -1.84 17.26 -1.77
CA LEU A 17 -3.11 17.49 -2.49
C LEU A 17 -4.30 16.82 -1.78
N GLN A 18 -4.13 15.59 -1.31
CA GLN A 18 -5.17 14.84 -0.59
C GLN A 18 -5.62 15.54 0.69
N THR A 19 -4.66 16.03 1.48
CA THR A 19 -4.93 16.65 2.79
C THR A 19 -5.44 18.09 2.67
N CYS A 20 -5.04 18.83 1.63
CA CYS A 20 -5.47 20.20 1.40
C CYS A 20 -6.79 20.29 0.62
N MET A 21 -6.87 19.66 -0.55
CA MET A 21 -7.96 19.82 -1.52
C MET A 21 -8.83 18.59 -1.70
N GLY A 22 -8.28 17.39 -1.47
CA GLY A 22 -8.94 16.11 -1.68
C GLY A 22 -9.99 15.77 -0.62
N SER A 23 -9.84 14.60 0.02
CA SER A 23 -10.77 14.18 1.09
C SER A 23 -10.60 14.98 2.37
N ARG A 24 -9.48 15.70 2.53
CA ARG A 24 -9.09 16.40 3.76
C ARG A 24 -9.05 15.46 4.96
N LEU A 25 -8.83 14.17 4.76
CA LEU A 25 -8.53 13.26 5.86
C LEU A 25 -7.01 13.20 6.05
N PRO A 26 -6.50 12.91 7.28
CA PRO A 26 -5.07 12.74 7.54
C PRO A 26 -4.59 11.40 6.95
N LEU A 27 -4.63 11.28 5.62
CA LEU A 27 -4.30 10.07 4.87
C LEU A 27 -2.98 10.28 4.15
N VAL A 28 -2.09 9.31 4.29
CA VAL A 28 -0.81 9.26 3.56
C VAL A 28 -1.01 8.47 2.28
N GLN A 29 -0.65 9.09 1.15
CA GLN A 29 -0.62 8.45 -0.16
C GLN A 29 0.69 7.68 -0.32
N ILE A 30 0.62 6.44 -0.80
CA ILE A 30 1.79 5.58 -1.04
C ILE A 30 1.66 4.87 -2.39
N PRO A 31 2.73 4.24 -2.91
CA PRO A 31 2.60 3.32 -4.02
C PRO A 31 1.71 2.14 -3.61
N SER A 32 0.61 1.92 -4.32
CA SER A 32 -0.37 0.90 -3.92
C SER A 32 0.13 -0.53 -4.17
N PHE A 33 -0.05 -1.41 -3.17
CA PHE A 33 0.18 -2.86 -3.35
C PHE A 33 -0.74 -3.48 -4.40
N GLU A 34 -1.92 -2.89 -4.64
CA GLU A 34 -2.88 -3.41 -5.60
C GLU A 34 -2.43 -3.26 -7.05
N TYR A 35 -1.41 -2.42 -7.29
CA TYR A 35 -0.79 -2.27 -8.60
C TYR A 35 0.26 -3.35 -8.85
N LEU A 36 0.74 -4.04 -7.80
CA LEU A 36 1.75 -5.09 -7.92
C LEU A 36 1.21 -6.29 -8.71
N VAL A 37 0.01 -6.75 -8.37
CA VAL A 37 -0.60 -7.94 -8.98
C VAL A 37 -0.84 -7.75 -10.49
N PRO A 38 -1.50 -6.67 -10.95
CA PRO A 38 -1.65 -6.41 -12.39
C PRO A 38 -0.31 -6.17 -13.11
N ALA A 39 0.67 -5.53 -12.45
CA ALA A 39 2.00 -5.36 -13.03
C ALA A 39 2.74 -6.69 -13.23
N MET A 40 2.61 -7.62 -12.27
CA MET A 40 3.18 -8.98 -12.38
C MET A 40 2.52 -9.77 -13.50
N MET A 41 1.21 -9.63 -13.70
CA MET A 41 0.50 -10.26 -14.84
C MET A 41 0.95 -9.69 -16.18
N LEU A 42 1.20 -8.38 -16.25
CA LEU A 42 1.75 -7.78 -17.46
C LEU A 42 3.17 -8.32 -17.77
N SER A 43 3.99 -8.51 -16.73
CA SER A 43 5.36 -9.07 -16.85
C SER A 43 5.36 -10.49 -17.41
N SER A 44 4.49 -11.38 -16.91
CA SER A 44 4.42 -12.78 -17.34
C SER A 44 3.98 -12.92 -18.81
N HIS A 45 3.11 -12.04 -19.30
CA HIS A 45 2.72 -12.03 -20.71
C HIS A 45 3.77 -11.41 -21.64
N LEU A 46 4.57 -10.46 -21.14
CA LEU A 46 5.69 -9.89 -21.90
C LEU A 46 6.83 -10.90 -22.08
N SER A 47 7.17 -11.65 -21.02
CA SER A 47 8.16 -12.72 -21.13
C SER A 47 7.70 -13.82 -22.10
N LEU A 48 6.41 -14.15 -22.08
CA LEU A 48 5.81 -15.09 -23.04
C LEU A 48 5.92 -14.56 -24.49
N SER A 49 5.50 -13.31 -24.74
CA SER A 49 5.55 -12.72 -26.10
C SER A 49 6.99 -12.63 -26.63
N ALA A 50 7.95 -12.24 -25.77
CA ALA A 50 9.35 -12.17 -26.15
C ALA A 50 9.98 -13.55 -26.39
N SER A 51 9.48 -14.60 -25.73
CA SER A 51 9.89 -15.98 -25.99
C SER A 51 9.37 -16.52 -27.34
N THR A 52 8.20 -16.05 -27.78
CA THR A 52 7.63 -16.39 -29.09
C THR A 52 8.35 -15.64 -30.22
N ASP A 53 8.70 -14.37 -30.03
CA ASP A 53 9.37 -13.56 -31.06
C ASP A 53 10.84 -13.94 -31.29
N ARG A 54 11.54 -14.44 -30.26
CA ARG A 54 12.99 -14.73 -30.39
C ARG A 54 13.31 -16.08 -30.99
N ASN A 55 12.37 -17.02 -31.03
CA ASN A 55 12.71 -18.43 -31.21
C ASN A 55 11.73 -19.20 -32.11
N GLY A 56 12.08 -19.31 -33.39
CA GLY A 56 12.06 -20.61 -34.06
C GLY A 56 13.04 -21.63 -33.44
N GLU A 57 13.79 -21.28 -32.39
CA GLU A 57 14.68 -22.19 -31.66
C GLU A 57 14.62 -21.97 -30.15
N ALA A 58 13.94 -22.84 -29.41
CA ALA A 58 13.72 -22.74 -27.96
C ALA A 58 15.02 -22.71 -27.14
N LEU A 59 15.53 -21.52 -26.82
CA LEU A 59 16.59 -21.33 -25.82
C LEU A 59 15.99 -21.31 -24.41
N GLY A 60 16.41 -22.30 -23.62
CA GLY A 60 15.93 -22.61 -22.29
C GLY A 60 16.08 -21.49 -21.25
N CYS A 61 15.19 -21.56 -20.25
CA CYS A 61 15.05 -20.65 -19.13
C CYS A 61 16.38 -20.37 -18.40
N SER A 62 16.86 -19.14 -18.52
CA SER A 62 17.73 -18.52 -17.52
C SER A 62 17.06 -17.27 -16.98
N HIS A 63 16.88 -17.27 -15.65
CA HIS A 63 16.18 -16.29 -14.82
C HIS A 63 16.97 -14.98 -14.69
N ARG A 64 17.48 -14.42 -15.78
CA ARG A 64 18.09 -13.09 -15.86
C ARG A 64 17.37 -12.28 -16.93
N VAL A 65 16.49 -11.38 -16.49
CA VAL A 65 15.83 -10.42 -17.38
C VAL A 65 16.91 -9.60 -18.07
N LEU A 66 16.97 -9.68 -19.41
CA LEU A 66 17.91 -8.90 -20.21
C LEU A 66 17.62 -7.38 -20.00
N PRO A 67 18.65 -6.51 -19.92
CA PRO A 67 18.47 -5.07 -19.72
C PRO A 67 17.42 -4.38 -20.63
N PRO A 68 17.32 -4.69 -21.95
CA PRO A 68 16.32 -4.06 -22.81
C PRO A 68 14.87 -4.49 -22.50
N VAL A 69 14.66 -5.72 -22.02
CA VAL A 69 13.33 -6.25 -21.68
C VAL A 69 12.79 -5.60 -20.41
N TYR A 70 13.67 -5.36 -19.42
CA TYR A 70 13.31 -4.68 -18.20
C TYR A 70 12.87 -3.23 -18.43
N HIS A 71 13.57 -2.51 -19.33
CA HIS A 71 13.20 -1.14 -19.66
C HIS A 71 11.83 -1.06 -20.36
N ALA A 72 11.58 -1.93 -21.34
CA ALA A 72 10.27 -2.01 -22.00
C ALA A 72 9.13 -2.33 -21.02
N PHE A 73 9.37 -3.24 -20.07
CA PHE A 73 8.41 -3.53 -19.00
C PHE A 73 8.10 -2.29 -18.14
N LEU A 74 9.13 -1.55 -17.69
CA LEU A 74 8.92 -0.34 -16.90
C LEU A 74 8.14 0.74 -17.66
N LEU A 75 8.40 0.92 -18.96
CA LEU A 75 7.67 1.87 -19.80
C LEU A 75 6.20 1.47 -19.99
N GLN A 76 5.92 0.17 -20.09
CA GLN A 76 4.56 -0.32 -20.26
C GLN A 76 3.75 -0.29 -18.95
N VAL A 77 4.39 -0.62 -17.81
CA VAL A 77 3.76 -0.49 -16.49
C VAL A 77 3.50 0.98 -16.17
N SER A 78 4.46 1.88 -16.41
CA SER A 78 4.24 3.32 -16.20
C SER A 78 3.12 3.86 -17.12
N GLY A 79 3.00 3.36 -18.35
CA GLY A 79 1.83 3.58 -19.20
C GLY A 79 0.52 3.11 -18.58
N ALA A 80 0.50 1.92 -17.98
CA ALA A 80 -0.67 1.43 -17.25
C ALA A 80 -1.00 2.29 -16.03
N VAL A 81 0.00 2.83 -15.31
CA VAL A 81 -0.21 3.77 -14.19
C VAL A 81 -0.77 5.12 -14.66
N VAL A 82 -0.34 5.63 -15.82
CA VAL A 82 -0.94 6.84 -16.40
C VAL A 82 -2.40 6.59 -16.78
N VAL A 83 -2.69 5.46 -17.43
CA VAL A 83 -4.07 5.04 -17.72
C VAL A 83 -4.87 4.94 -16.43
N SER A 84 -4.31 4.36 -15.37
CA SER A 84 -5.03 4.18 -14.13
C SER A 84 -5.40 5.52 -13.51
N GLY A 85 -4.47 6.49 -13.51
CA GLY A 85 -4.71 7.86 -13.08
C GLY A 85 -5.81 8.55 -13.91
N LEU A 86 -5.83 8.38 -15.24
CA LEU A 86 -6.90 8.95 -16.08
C LEU A 86 -8.26 8.34 -15.73
N VAL A 87 -8.34 7.02 -15.58
CA VAL A 87 -9.58 6.32 -15.25
C VAL A 87 -10.07 6.70 -13.84
N GLN A 88 -9.18 6.75 -12.85
CA GLN A 88 -9.52 7.20 -11.49
C GLN A 88 -10.01 8.64 -11.49
N LEU A 89 -9.42 9.52 -12.31
CA LEU A 89 -9.86 10.91 -12.43
C LEU A 89 -11.29 10.97 -13.00
N VAL A 90 -11.59 10.19 -14.04
CA VAL A 90 -12.95 10.09 -14.60
C VAL A 90 -13.94 9.55 -13.56
N LEU A 91 -13.57 8.52 -12.79
CA LEU A 91 -14.40 7.96 -11.72
C LEU A 91 -14.65 8.96 -10.57
N GLY A 92 -13.65 9.79 -10.25
CA GLY A 92 -13.78 10.85 -9.25
C GLY A 92 -14.67 12.01 -9.72
N VAL A 93 -14.44 12.50 -10.94
CA VAL A 93 -15.20 13.64 -11.51
C VAL A 93 -16.64 13.27 -11.83
N SER A 94 -16.90 12.06 -12.33
CA SER A 94 -18.27 11.56 -12.58
C SER A 94 -19.10 11.39 -11.30
N GLY A 95 -18.44 11.38 -10.14
CA GLY A 95 -19.09 11.19 -8.85
C GLY A 95 -19.45 9.73 -8.53
N ALA A 96 -19.01 8.78 -9.36
CA ALA A 96 -19.25 7.35 -9.19
C ALA A 96 -18.72 6.84 -7.85
N CYS A 97 -17.53 7.28 -7.44
CA CYS A 97 -16.91 6.89 -6.18
C CYS A 97 -17.79 7.21 -4.96
N GLY A 98 -18.27 8.45 -4.85
CA GLY A 98 -19.14 8.91 -3.76
C GLY A 98 -20.55 8.33 -3.83
N TRP A 99 -21.01 7.96 -5.02
CA TRP A 99 -22.24 7.18 -5.18
C TRP A 99 -22.08 5.77 -4.61
N THR A 100 -21.00 5.07 -4.95
CA THR A 100 -20.71 3.72 -4.44
C THR A 100 -20.51 3.75 -2.92
N ALA A 101 -19.72 4.70 -2.41
CA ALA A 101 -19.47 4.85 -0.96
C ALA A 101 -20.76 5.07 -0.14
N ARG A 102 -21.78 5.72 -0.72
CA ARG A 102 -23.09 5.90 -0.07
C ARG A 102 -23.92 4.62 -0.03
N ARG A 103 -23.78 3.74 -1.03
CA ARG A 103 -24.53 2.48 -1.12
C ARG A 103 -23.84 1.31 -0.41
N CYS A 104 -22.56 1.44 -0.07
CA CYS A 104 -21.85 0.43 0.70
C CYS A 104 -22.35 0.40 2.16
N GLY A 105 -23.28 -0.51 2.44
CA GLY A 105 -23.73 -0.82 3.79
C GLY A 105 -22.66 -1.51 4.66
N PRO A 106 -22.94 -1.72 5.96
CA PRO A 106 -22.03 -2.40 6.86
C PRO A 106 -21.67 -3.82 6.40
N MET A 107 -22.60 -4.53 5.72
CA MET A 107 -22.37 -5.87 5.15
C MET A 107 -21.37 -5.90 4.00
N VAL A 108 -21.14 -4.78 3.33
CA VAL A 108 -20.11 -4.67 2.27
C VAL A 108 -18.79 -4.22 2.88
N LEU A 109 -18.85 -3.23 3.77
CA LEU A 109 -17.66 -2.62 4.36
C LEU A 109 -16.92 -3.56 5.32
N ALA A 110 -17.64 -4.29 6.16
CA ALA A 110 -17.04 -5.19 7.15
C ALA A 110 -16.19 -6.33 6.54
N PRO A 111 -16.70 -7.14 5.58
CA PRO A 111 -15.88 -8.17 4.95
C PRO A 111 -14.78 -7.57 4.09
N SER A 112 -15.03 -6.46 3.38
CA SER A 112 -14.00 -5.81 2.55
C SER A 112 -12.81 -5.35 3.39
N LEU A 113 -13.04 -4.63 4.50
CA LEU A 113 -11.98 -4.17 5.41
C LEU A 113 -11.26 -5.34 6.10
N SER A 114 -11.98 -6.42 6.41
CA SER A 114 -11.37 -7.63 6.98
C SER A 114 -10.47 -8.34 5.97
N ILE A 115 -10.92 -8.49 4.71
CA ILE A 115 -10.15 -9.13 3.64
C ILE A 115 -8.95 -8.29 3.21
N VAL A 116 -9.04 -6.97 3.24
CA VAL A 116 -7.85 -6.11 3.07
C VAL A 116 -6.72 -6.56 3.98
N GLY A 117 -7.00 -6.73 5.28
CA GLY A 117 -5.97 -7.13 6.25
C GLY A 117 -5.54 -8.59 6.08
N LEU A 118 -6.51 -9.49 5.89
CA LEU A 118 -6.24 -10.92 5.73
C LEU A 118 -5.50 -11.26 4.45
N SER A 119 -5.73 -10.54 3.34
CA SER A 119 -5.12 -10.84 2.05
C SER A 119 -3.64 -10.51 1.98
N ALA A 120 -3.16 -9.55 2.78
CA ALA A 120 -1.76 -9.15 2.84
C ALA A 120 -0.84 -10.16 3.57
N TYR A 121 -1.39 -11.28 4.06
CA TYR A 121 -0.65 -12.23 4.90
C TYR A 121 0.55 -12.86 4.18
N LYS A 122 0.47 -13.10 2.86
CA LYS A 122 1.56 -13.74 2.09
C LYS A 122 2.75 -12.80 1.98
N GLU A 123 2.48 -11.54 1.67
CA GLU A 123 3.47 -10.48 1.51
C GLU A 123 4.14 -10.18 2.85
N VAL A 124 3.35 -10.08 3.92
CA VAL A 124 3.87 -9.90 5.29
C VAL A 124 4.73 -11.11 5.70
N ALA A 125 4.28 -12.34 5.45
CA ALA A 125 5.06 -13.54 5.74
C ALA A 125 6.37 -13.57 4.94
N PHE A 126 6.35 -13.18 3.67
CA PHE A 126 7.56 -13.05 2.85
C PHE A 126 8.56 -12.06 3.46
N PHE A 127 8.11 -10.88 3.90
CA PHE A 127 8.99 -9.91 4.55
C PHE A 127 9.52 -10.38 5.91
N CYS A 128 8.69 -11.04 6.71
CA CYS A 128 9.11 -11.61 7.99
C CYS A 128 10.07 -12.81 7.83
N SER A 129 9.97 -13.55 6.71
CA SER A 129 10.78 -14.75 6.46
C SER A 129 12.29 -14.49 6.40
N ALA A 130 12.70 -13.24 6.18
CA ALA A 130 14.10 -12.86 6.24
C ALA A 130 14.70 -13.04 7.65
N ASN A 131 13.94 -12.80 8.73
CA ASN A 131 14.33 -13.14 10.09
C ASN A 131 13.11 -13.10 11.04
N TRP A 132 12.54 -14.26 11.32
CA TRP A 132 11.37 -14.38 12.20
C TRP A 132 11.61 -13.89 13.63
N GLY A 133 12.82 -14.06 14.16
CA GLY A 133 13.16 -13.64 15.53
C GLY A 133 13.09 -12.12 15.69
N VAL A 134 13.69 -11.39 14.76
CA VAL A 134 13.65 -9.92 14.74
C VAL A 134 12.23 -9.41 14.43
N ALA A 135 11.51 -10.08 13.52
CA ALA A 135 10.11 -9.72 13.22
C ALA A 135 9.22 -9.86 14.45
N LEU A 136 9.32 -11.01 15.15
CA LEU A 136 8.54 -11.30 16.35
C LEU A 136 8.89 -10.33 17.47
N LEU A 137 10.17 -10.01 17.65
CA LEU A 137 10.60 -9.00 18.61
C LEU A 137 9.98 -7.63 18.31
N LEU A 138 9.93 -7.22 17.03
CA LEU A 138 9.30 -5.95 16.63
C LEU A 138 7.81 -5.95 16.97
N VAL A 139 7.12 -7.03 16.63
CA VAL A 139 5.68 -7.19 16.88
C VAL A 139 5.41 -7.17 18.38
N LEU A 140 6.16 -7.93 19.18
CA LEU A 140 6.03 -7.97 20.63
C LEU A 140 6.26 -6.59 21.24
N LEU A 141 7.31 -5.90 20.81
CA LEU A 141 7.66 -4.57 21.31
C LEU A 141 6.61 -3.51 20.90
N ALA A 142 6.05 -3.62 19.70
CA ALA A 142 4.94 -2.77 19.26
C ALA A 142 3.67 -3.02 20.09
N ILE A 143 3.34 -4.29 20.39
CA ILE A 143 2.19 -4.65 21.22
C ILE A 143 2.40 -4.18 22.67
N THR A 144 3.58 -4.37 23.25
CA THR A 144 3.85 -3.94 24.63
C THR A 144 3.78 -2.43 24.76
N PHE A 145 4.37 -1.66 23.83
CA PHE A 145 4.25 -0.20 23.87
C PHE A 145 2.83 0.30 23.57
N SER A 146 2.10 -0.34 22.66
CA SER A 146 0.76 0.09 22.27
C SER A 146 -0.31 -0.25 23.32
N GLN A 147 -0.35 -1.51 23.75
CA GLN A 147 -1.46 -2.08 24.51
C GLN A 147 -1.17 -2.12 26.01
N HIS A 148 0.04 -2.55 26.41
CA HIS A 148 0.37 -2.73 27.83
C HIS A 148 0.89 -1.45 28.48
N LEU A 149 1.73 -0.69 27.78
CA LEU A 149 2.34 0.55 28.27
C LEU A 149 1.65 1.81 27.74
N GLY A 150 0.52 1.67 27.03
CA GLY A 150 -0.22 2.79 26.45
C GLY A 150 -0.75 3.80 27.48
N SER A 151 -0.90 3.38 28.75
CA SER A 151 -1.29 4.22 29.88
C SER A 151 -0.10 4.80 30.66
N CYS A 152 1.12 4.31 30.40
CA CYS A 152 2.33 4.75 31.10
C CYS A 152 2.81 6.09 30.54
N ARG A 153 3.14 7.02 31.43
CA ARG A 153 3.69 8.33 31.09
C ARG A 153 5.20 8.29 31.29
N LEU A 154 5.99 8.63 30.27
CA LEU A 154 7.45 8.71 30.38
C LEU A 154 7.84 9.91 31.27
N PRO A 155 8.64 9.71 32.34
CA PRO A 155 9.07 10.80 33.22
C PRO A 155 9.99 11.82 32.53
N CYS A 156 10.69 11.44 31.46
CA CYS A 156 11.67 12.30 30.78
C CYS A 156 11.07 13.55 30.11
N CYS A 157 9.79 13.52 29.69
CA CYS A 157 9.12 14.70 29.11
C CYS A 157 8.66 15.70 30.20
N ALA A 158 8.48 15.25 31.45
CA ALA A 158 8.13 16.14 32.55
C ALA A 158 9.29 17.06 32.96
N TRP A 159 10.53 16.59 32.77
CA TRP A 159 11.74 17.35 33.13
C TRP A 159 12.03 18.53 32.17
N LEU A 160 11.74 18.40 30.86
CA LEU A 160 11.84 19.52 29.91
C LEU A 160 10.73 20.56 30.09
N CYS A 161 9.51 20.14 30.43
CA CYS A 161 8.38 21.05 30.68
C CYS A 161 8.52 21.86 31.98
N ALA A 162 9.40 21.47 32.90
CA ALA A 162 9.65 22.19 34.15
C ALA A 162 10.40 23.53 33.94
N ARG A 163 10.89 23.83 32.73
CA ARG A 163 11.75 24.99 32.46
C ARG A 163 11.08 26.15 31.69
N GLY A 164 9.81 26.03 31.30
CA GLY A 164 9.07 27.11 30.63
C GLY A 164 7.60 26.79 30.52
N GLY A 165 6.76 27.53 31.26
CA GLY A 165 5.36 27.20 31.49
C GLY A 165 4.46 27.21 30.25
N TYR A 166 3.59 26.19 30.17
CA TYR A 166 2.13 26.23 29.95
C TYR A 166 1.68 24.76 30.07
N VAL A 167 0.75 24.48 31.00
CA VAL A 167 0.32 23.11 31.33
C VAL A 167 -0.77 22.69 30.34
N GLU A 168 -0.38 22.20 29.16
CA GLU A 168 -1.27 21.37 28.35
C GLU A 168 -1.29 19.93 28.92
N PRO A 169 -2.45 19.24 28.91
CA PRO A 169 -2.55 17.89 29.42
C PRO A 169 -1.58 16.97 28.68
N SER A 170 -0.72 16.28 29.43
CA SER A 170 0.32 15.40 28.90
C SER A 170 -0.29 14.25 28.08
N VAL A 171 -0.17 14.36 26.76
CA VAL A 171 -0.49 13.30 25.80
C VAL A 171 0.35 12.05 26.16
N PRO A 172 -0.23 10.83 26.18
CA PRO A 172 0.51 9.60 26.51
C PRO A 172 1.61 9.33 25.48
N THR A 173 2.82 9.81 25.78
CA THR A 173 3.97 9.88 24.85
C THR A 173 4.36 8.51 24.30
N LEU A 174 4.26 7.44 25.10
CA LEU A 174 4.60 6.07 24.69
C LEU A 174 3.65 5.53 23.62
N ARG A 175 2.37 5.85 23.72
CA ARG A 175 1.38 5.42 22.74
C ARG A 175 1.59 6.12 21.40
N THR A 176 1.89 7.42 21.42
CA THR A 176 2.15 8.20 20.21
C THR A 176 3.38 7.70 19.42
N PHE A 177 4.40 7.21 20.12
CA PHE A 177 5.60 6.65 19.50
C PHE A 177 5.60 5.11 19.42
N SER A 178 4.44 4.47 19.57
CA SER A 178 4.33 3.01 19.67
C SER A 178 4.83 2.24 18.44
N VAL A 179 4.91 2.87 17.26
CA VAL A 179 5.49 2.25 16.05
C VAL A 179 6.95 2.67 15.86
N LEU A 180 7.30 3.91 16.19
CA LEU A 180 8.65 4.45 16.02
C LEU A 180 9.64 3.88 17.04
N LEU A 181 9.25 3.73 18.31
CA LEU A 181 10.12 3.21 19.38
C LEU A 181 10.58 1.76 19.11
N PRO A 182 9.70 0.81 18.74
CA PRO A 182 10.13 -0.52 18.33
C PRO A 182 11.10 -0.50 17.15
N PHE A 183 10.80 0.32 16.14
CA PHE A 183 11.64 0.49 14.97
C PHE A 183 13.05 0.94 15.37
N THR A 184 13.14 2.04 16.14
CA THR A 184 14.44 2.58 16.59
C THR A 184 15.17 1.59 17.50
N GLY A 185 14.46 0.89 18.38
CA GLY A 185 15.04 -0.09 19.29
C GLY A 185 15.70 -1.25 18.54
N ILE A 186 15.03 -1.76 17.50
CA ILE A 186 15.60 -2.82 16.65
C ILE A 186 16.75 -2.31 15.81
N CYS A 187 16.65 -1.11 15.22
CA CYS A 187 17.76 -0.53 14.49
C CYS A 187 19.01 -0.35 15.37
N ILE A 188 18.83 0.11 16.63
CA ILE A 188 19.93 0.24 17.60
C ILE A 188 20.48 -1.14 17.97
N MET A 189 19.62 -2.13 18.23
CA MET A 189 20.05 -3.50 18.53
C MET A 189 20.86 -4.09 17.37
N CYS A 190 20.41 -3.94 16.13
CA CYS A 190 21.13 -4.36 14.93
C CYS A 190 22.48 -3.64 14.79
N ALA A 191 22.54 -2.33 15.06
CA ALA A 191 23.79 -1.57 15.02
C ALA A 191 24.79 -2.06 16.09
N ILE A 192 24.33 -2.29 17.33
CA ILE A 192 25.17 -2.83 18.41
C ILE A 192 25.69 -4.23 18.04
N LEU A 193 24.82 -5.09 17.51
CA LEU A 193 25.18 -6.45 17.12
C LEU A 193 26.21 -6.47 15.99
N SER A 194 26.07 -5.56 15.02
CA SER A 194 27.05 -5.36 13.94
C SER A 194 28.42 -4.88 14.47
N HIS A 195 28.42 -4.04 15.50
CA HIS A 195 29.66 -3.56 16.13
C HIS A 195 30.35 -4.64 16.97
N LEU A 196 29.59 -5.54 17.58
CA LEU A 196 30.12 -6.65 18.40
C LEU A 196 30.63 -7.84 17.57
N ARG A 197 30.51 -7.80 16.24
CA ARG A 197 30.92 -8.87 15.30
C ARG A 197 30.39 -10.26 15.70
N ILE A 198 29.23 -10.33 16.35
CA ILE A 198 28.59 -11.60 16.67
C ILE A 198 27.99 -12.13 15.36
N PRO A 199 28.42 -13.29 14.86
CA PRO A 199 27.90 -13.86 13.63
C PRO A 199 26.43 -14.23 13.86
N TRP A 200 25.53 -13.37 13.40
CA TRP A 200 24.13 -13.72 13.22
C TRP A 200 23.96 -14.01 11.74
N ASP A 201 24.02 -15.29 11.39
CA ASP A 201 23.94 -15.84 10.02
C ASP A 201 22.71 -15.34 9.21
N SER A 202 21.72 -14.74 9.89
CA SER A 202 20.48 -14.19 9.31
C SER A 202 20.50 -12.68 9.04
N LEU A 203 21.47 -11.93 9.59
CA LEU A 203 21.60 -10.49 9.35
C LEU A 203 22.56 -10.18 8.18
N GLU A 204 23.56 -11.03 7.97
CA GLU A 204 24.52 -10.90 6.86
C GLU A 204 23.82 -11.01 5.48
N LEU A 205 22.81 -11.88 5.33
CA LEU A 205 22.09 -11.98 4.04
C LEU A 205 21.27 -10.72 3.68
N ALA A 206 20.86 -9.93 4.69
CA ALA A 206 20.14 -8.66 4.49
C ALA A 206 21.09 -7.48 4.27
N THR A 207 22.31 -7.55 4.84
CA THR A 207 23.27 -6.43 4.85
C THR A 207 24.34 -6.56 3.75
N GLU A 208 24.69 -7.77 3.33
CA GLU A 208 25.68 -8.03 2.27
C GLU A 208 25.15 -7.78 0.85
N ARG A 209 23.82 -7.68 0.66
CA ARG A 209 23.24 -7.50 -0.69
C ARG A 209 23.26 -6.09 -1.24
N LEU A 210 23.76 -5.08 -0.52
CA LEU A 210 23.98 -3.75 -1.10
C LEU A 210 25.30 -3.16 -0.58
N PRO A 211 26.38 -3.15 -1.39
CA PRO A 211 27.64 -2.58 -0.98
C PRO A 211 27.46 -1.09 -0.68
N TRP A 212 27.50 -0.78 0.62
CA TRP A 212 27.60 0.50 1.32
C TRP A 212 28.39 1.60 0.61
N ALA A 213 29.38 1.23 -0.23
CA ALA A 213 30.31 2.19 -0.81
C ALA A 213 30.05 2.56 -2.29
N ASN A 214 29.47 1.69 -3.13
CA ASN A 214 29.48 1.93 -4.59
C ASN A 214 28.21 2.55 -5.16
N SER A 215 27.03 2.31 -4.57
CA SER A 215 25.75 2.78 -5.13
C SER A 215 25.36 4.19 -4.67
N THR A 216 25.76 4.60 -3.46
CA THR A 216 25.45 5.92 -2.87
C THR A 216 26.41 7.02 -3.35
N VAL A 217 27.69 6.69 -3.56
CA VAL A 217 28.74 7.66 -3.93
C VAL A 217 28.54 8.28 -5.33
N ARG A 218 27.90 7.57 -6.27
CA ARG A 218 27.66 8.06 -7.64
C ARG A 218 26.36 8.84 -7.86
N SER A 219 25.39 8.74 -6.95
CA SER A 219 24.11 9.43 -7.15
C SER A 219 24.22 10.92 -6.79
N PRO A 220 23.47 11.84 -7.42
CA PRO A 220 23.47 13.25 -7.04
C PRO A 220 22.71 13.49 -5.72
N TRP A 221 23.09 14.54 -4.98
CA TRP A 221 22.40 14.96 -3.75
C TRP A 221 21.03 15.58 -4.03
N LEU A 222 20.93 16.40 -5.07
CA LEU A 222 19.70 17.04 -5.50
C LEU A 222 19.47 16.72 -6.97
N ARG A 223 18.35 16.07 -7.27
CA ARG A 223 17.87 15.79 -8.63
C ARG A 223 16.35 15.85 -8.60
N ILE A 224 15.79 16.91 -9.17
CA ILE A 224 14.35 17.07 -9.28
C ILE A 224 13.86 16.07 -10.33
N PRO A 225 12.98 15.11 -9.98
CA PRO A 225 12.45 14.17 -10.95
C PRO A 225 11.53 14.93 -11.92
N TYR A 226 11.78 14.78 -13.21
CA TYR A 226 10.97 15.40 -14.26
C TYR A 226 10.32 14.31 -15.13
N PRO A 227 9.12 14.59 -15.69
CA PRO A 227 8.39 13.61 -16.49
C PRO A 227 9.20 13.22 -17.74
N GLY A 228 9.19 11.94 -18.08
CA GLY A 228 9.90 11.41 -19.25
C GLY A 228 11.40 11.14 -19.05
N GLU A 229 11.98 11.39 -17.88
CA GLU A 229 13.40 11.11 -17.59
C GLU A 229 13.76 9.62 -17.73
N GLY A 230 12.81 8.73 -17.44
CA GLY A 230 12.93 7.28 -17.63
C GLY A 230 12.47 6.77 -18.99
N GLY A 231 12.16 7.66 -19.93
CA GLY A 231 11.41 7.39 -21.16
C GLY A 231 9.91 7.68 -21.00
N TRP A 232 9.24 7.94 -22.13
CA TRP A 232 7.81 8.24 -22.13
C TRP A 232 6.97 6.95 -21.93
N PRO A 233 5.89 7.01 -21.12
CA PRO A 233 5.03 5.86 -20.87
C PRO A 233 4.45 5.28 -22.16
N LEU A 234 4.50 3.95 -22.29
CA LEU A 234 4.04 3.25 -23.48
C LEU A 234 2.57 2.84 -23.34
N LEU A 235 1.69 3.48 -24.12
CA LEU A 235 0.26 3.19 -24.15
C LEU A 235 -0.04 2.07 -25.15
N THR A 236 -0.03 0.83 -24.67
CA THR A 236 -0.45 -0.36 -25.42
C THR A 236 -1.86 -0.80 -24.99
N PRO A 237 -2.60 -1.57 -25.81
CA PRO A 237 -3.90 -2.12 -25.39
C PRO A 237 -3.80 -2.98 -24.12
N ARG A 238 -2.67 -3.67 -23.92
CA ARG A 238 -2.38 -4.42 -22.68
C ARG A 238 -2.23 -3.48 -21.48
N ALA A 239 -1.49 -2.37 -21.65
CA ALA A 239 -1.35 -1.35 -20.62
C ALA A 239 -2.69 -0.65 -20.31
N LEU A 240 -3.54 -0.45 -21.32
CA LEU A 240 -4.90 0.06 -21.14
C LEU A 240 -5.73 -0.87 -20.24
N ALA A 241 -5.79 -2.16 -20.58
CA ALA A 241 -6.50 -3.17 -19.80
C ALA A 241 -5.98 -3.26 -18.36
N VAL A 242 -4.67 -3.43 -18.18
CA VAL A 242 -4.03 -3.53 -16.87
C VAL A 242 -4.22 -2.24 -16.06
N GLY A 243 -4.08 -1.07 -16.70
CA GLY A 243 -4.27 0.23 -16.08
C GLY A 243 -5.71 0.46 -15.62
N THR A 244 -6.71 0.03 -16.40
CA THR A 244 -8.12 0.08 -15.96
C THR A 244 -8.37 -0.82 -14.75
N ALA A 245 -7.78 -2.01 -14.70
CA ALA A 245 -7.89 -2.89 -13.54
C ALA A 245 -7.22 -2.30 -12.29
N MET A 246 -6.02 -1.72 -12.45
CA MET A 246 -5.32 -0.97 -11.38
C MET A 246 -6.16 0.19 -10.86
N ALA A 247 -6.84 0.94 -11.75
CA ALA A 247 -7.70 2.05 -11.38
C ALA A 247 -8.88 1.59 -10.51
N VAL A 248 -9.57 0.53 -10.93
CA VAL A 248 -10.74 0.01 -10.24
C VAL A 248 -10.37 -0.57 -8.87
N GLY A 249 -9.32 -1.40 -8.81
CA GLY A 249 -8.80 -1.92 -7.53
C GLY A 249 -8.42 -0.79 -6.57
N GLY A 250 -7.55 0.12 -7.05
CA GLY A 250 -7.09 1.28 -6.30
C GLY A 250 -8.24 2.16 -5.78
N SER A 251 -9.28 2.36 -6.59
CA SER A 251 -10.45 3.16 -6.20
C SER A 251 -11.22 2.51 -5.05
N VAL A 252 -11.46 1.19 -5.13
CA VAL A 252 -12.19 0.45 -4.08
C VAL A 252 -11.42 0.48 -2.77
N ASN A 253 -10.11 0.24 -2.81
CA ASN A 253 -9.26 0.31 -1.62
C ASN A 253 -9.21 1.71 -1.01
N SER A 254 -9.09 2.76 -1.83
CA SER A 254 -9.04 4.13 -1.33
C SER A 254 -10.37 4.58 -0.72
N VAL A 255 -11.51 4.16 -1.27
CA VAL A 255 -12.81 4.35 -0.60
C VAL A 255 -12.85 3.63 0.75
N GLY A 256 -12.34 2.39 0.81
CA GLY A 256 -12.16 1.65 2.05
C GLY A 256 -11.32 2.41 3.07
N CYS A 257 -10.20 3.00 2.66
CA CYS A 257 -9.36 3.87 3.49
C CYS A 257 -10.12 5.07 4.04
N TYR A 258 -10.93 5.75 3.22
CA TYR A 258 -11.65 6.96 3.64
C TYR A 258 -12.65 6.63 4.75
N VAL A 259 -13.39 5.53 4.58
CA VAL A 259 -14.35 5.03 5.57
C VAL A 259 -13.64 4.56 6.83
N LEU A 260 -12.56 3.78 6.68
CA LEU A 260 -11.75 3.26 7.78
C LEU A 260 -11.12 4.39 8.61
N CYS A 261 -10.57 5.40 7.95
CA CYS A 261 -9.97 6.57 8.60
C CYS A 261 -11.00 7.34 9.42
N GLY A 262 -12.17 7.62 8.83
CA GLY A 262 -13.28 8.27 9.56
C GLY A 262 -13.65 7.49 10.82
N ARG A 263 -13.71 6.15 10.73
CA ARG A 263 -14.00 5.28 11.88
C ARG A 263 -12.93 5.33 12.96
N LEU A 264 -11.66 5.18 12.59
CA LEU A 264 -10.55 5.15 13.54
C LEU A 264 -10.37 6.50 14.25
N LEU A 265 -10.69 7.60 13.57
CA LEU A 265 -10.71 8.95 14.14
C LEU A 265 -12.01 9.28 14.88
N ARG A 266 -12.96 8.35 14.97
CA ARG A 266 -14.31 8.56 15.54
C ARG A 266 -15.06 9.75 14.91
N ALA A 267 -14.75 10.05 13.66
CA ALA A 267 -15.44 11.06 12.87
C ALA A 267 -16.68 10.46 12.21
N SER A 268 -17.59 11.34 11.77
CA SER A 268 -18.70 10.93 10.91
C SER A 268 -18.19 10.34 9.59
N ARG A 269 -19.02 9.50 8.96
CA ARG A 269 -18.68 8.95 7.63
C ARG A 269 -18.40 10.10 6.66
N PRO A 270 -17.33 10.00 5.84
CA PRO A 270 -16.98 11.07 4.94
C PRO A 270 -18.12 11.31 3.93
N PRO A 271 -18.45 12.58 3.62
CA PRO A 271 -19.47 12.88 2.63
C PRO A 271 -19.04 12.37 1.25
N PRO A 272 -19.98 12.06 0.34
CA PRO A 272 -19.68 11.52 -0.99
C PRO A 272 -18.78 12.46 -1.81
N GLU A 273 -18.96 13.77 -1.66
CA GLU A 273 -18.15 14.78 -2.32
C GLU A 273 -16.68 14.75 -1.88
N ALA A 274 -16.42 14.47 -0.60
CA ALA A 274 -15.06 14.32 -0.09
C ALA A 274 -14.38 13.06 -0.64
N CYS A 275 -15.16 11.98 -0.83
CA CYS A 275 -14.64 10.77 -1.48
C CYS A 275 -14.29 11.02 -2.95
N ASN A 276 -15.16 11.72 -3.68
CA ASN A 276 -14.91 12.09 -5.08
C ASN A 276 -13.69 13.00 -5.23
N ARG A 277 -13.60 14.07 -4.43
CA ARG A 277 -12.44 14.97 -4.42
C ARG A 277 -11.16 14.26 -4.05
N GLY A 278 -11.21 13.37 -3.05
CA GLY A 278 -10.10 12.52 -2.65
C GLY A 278 -9.61 11.63 -3.79
N LEU A 279 -10.51 10.94 -4.48
CA LEU A 279 -10.14 10.09 -5.61
C LEU A 279 -9.55 10.92 -6.77
N CYS A 280 -10.08 12.12 -7.04
CA CYS A 280 -9.52 13.01 -8.05
C CYS A 280 -8.08 13.45 -7.71
N THR A 281 -7.79 13.82 -6.46
CA THR A 281 -6.44 14.24 -6.07
C THR A 281 -5.46 13.08 -6.08
N GLU A 282 -5.91 11.89 -5.69
CA GLU A 282 -5.15 10.66 -5.78
C GLU A 282 -4.85 10.28 -7.24
N ALA A 283 -5.82 10.45 -8.13
CA ALA A 283 -5.67 10.25 -9.57
C ALA A 283 -4.60 11.18 -10.17
N LEU A 284 -4.57 12.46 -9.76
CA LEU A 284 -3.51 13.40 -10.18
C LEU A 284 -2.12 12.94 -9.70
N GLY A 285 -2.03 12.41 -8.47
CA GLY A 285 -0.82 11.80 -7.95
C GLY A 285 -0.37 10.58 -8.75
N SER A 286 -1.31 9.70 -9.13
CA SER A 286 -1.05 8.53 -9.98
C SER A 286 -0.60 8.92 -11.39
N LEU A 287 -1.20 9.95 -11.99
CA LEU A 287 -0.76 10.51 -13.27
C LEU A 287 0.69 11.01 -13.18
N LEU A 288 1.00 11.79 -12.14
CA LEU A 288 2.35 12.27 -11.90
C LEU A 288 3.33 11.11 -11.69
N ALA A 289 2.97 10.12 -10.88
CA ALA A 289 3.79 8.93 -10.65
C ALA A 289 4.09 8.18 -11.96
N GLY A 290 3.07 7.94 -12.79
CA GLY A 290 3.22 7.29 -14.09
C GLY A 290 4.11 8.09 -15.05
N LEU A 291 3.95 9.41 -15.12
CA LEU A 291 4.78 10.29 -15.96
C LEU A 291 6.25 10.35 -15.51
N LEU A 292 6.51 10.22 -14.21
CA LEU A 292 7.86 10.10 -13.65
C LEU A 292 8.46 8.70 -13.85
N GLY A 293 7.71 7.74 -14.43
CA GLY A 293 8.16 6.37 -14.66
C GLY A 293 8.08 5.48 -13.42
N ALA A 294 7.21 5.81 -12.45
CA ALA A 294 6.94 4.93 -11.31
C ALA A 294 6.12 3.72 -11.74
N THR A 295 6.35 2.59 -11.06
CA THR A 295 5.69 1.30 -11.35
C THR A 295 4.37 1.11 -10.61
N GLY A 296 3.99 2.04 -9.74
CA GLY A 296 2.74 2.02 -8.99
C GLY A 296 2.15 3.42 -8.89
N GLY A 297 0.82 3.50 -9.00
CA GLY A 297 0.07 4.72 -8.75
C GLY A 297 0.03 5.06 -7.27
N THR A 298 -0.34 6.30 -6.95
CA THR A 298 -0.54 6.72 -5.57
C THR A 298 -1.91 6.26 -5.11
N ALA A 299 -1.97 5.58 -3.96
CA ALA A 299 -3.23 5.27 -3.31
C ALA A 299 -3.18 5.44 -1.80
N SER A 300 -4.35 5.59 -1.20
CA SER A 300 -4.48 5.78 0.25
C SER A 300 -4.03 4.51 0.98
N SER A 301 -3.15 4.66 1.97
CA SER A 301 -2.57 3.52 2.68
C SER A 301 -3.43 3.05 3.85
N ILE A 302 -3.87 1.79 3.80
CA ILE A 302 -4.57 1.15 4.94
C ILE A 302 -3.61 0.95 6.10
N ALA A 303 -2.39 0.47 5.84
CA ALA A 303 -1.38 0.27 6.88
C ALA A 303 -1.07 1.58 7.64
N ASN A 304 -0.93 2.71 6.94
CA ASN A 304 -0.67 4.01 7.59
C ASN A 304 -1.91 4.51 8.35
N THR A 305 -3.11 4.31 7.79
CA THR A 305 -4.36 4.67 8.47
C THR A 305 -4.51 3.87 9.77
N CYS A 306 -4.25 2.57 9.74
CA CYS A 306 -4.23 1.74 10.94
C CYS A 306 -3.11 2.15 11.89
N ALA A 307 -1.90 2.45 11.41
CA ALA A 307 -0.80 2.98 12.23
C ALA A 307 -1.20 4.25 13.00
N SER A 308 -1.92 5.17 12.34
CA SER A 308 -2.42 6.39 12.99
C SER A 308 -3.40 6.11 14.14
N SER A 309 -4.10 4.97 14.09
CA SER A 309 -4.97 4.53 15.19
C SER A 309 -4.20 3.95 16.37
N LEU A 310 -3.05 3.29 16.14
CA LEU A 310 -2.18 2.85 17.24
C LEU A 310 -1.56 4.06 17.94
N THR A 311 -1.09 5.03 17.16
CA THR A 311 -0.42 6.25 17.67
C THR A 311 -1.38 7.32 18.16
N GLN A 312 -2.68 7.24 17.83
CA GLN A 312 -3.69 8.27 18.12
C GLN A 312 -3.31 9.66 17.56
N ALA A 313 -2.44 9.72 16.56
CA ALA A 313 -1.98 10.95 15.93
C ALA A 313 -2.84 11.27 14.68
N GLY A 314 -4.05 11.80 14.90
CA GLY A 314 -5.02 12.12 13.86
C GLY A 314 -4.88 13.49 13.19
N SER A 315 -3.74 14.17 13.34
CA SER A 315 -3.57 15.54 12.85
C SER A 315 -3.20 15.60 11.37
N ARG A 316 -3.92 16.42 10.59
CA ARG A 316 -3.60 16.70 9.17
C ARG A 316 -2.23 17.34 9.02
N LEU A 317 -1.84 18.21 9.95
CA LEU A 317 -0.57 18.93 9.88
C LEU A 317 0.61 17.96 10.00
N SER A 318 0.49 16.92 10.85
CA SER A 318 1.51 15.87 10.96
C SER A 318 1.70 15.14 9.62
N VAL A 319 0.60 14.83 8.93
CA VAL A 319 0.62 14.19 7.60
C VAL A 319 1.16 15.12 6.52
N GLN A 320 0.87 16.43 6.59
CA GLN A 320 1.42 17.41 5.66
C GLN A 320 2.93 17.60 5.83
N VAL A 321 3.41 17.64 7.08
CA VAL A 321 4.85 17.70 7.37
C VAL A 321 5.55 16.43 6.89
N SER A 322 4.98 15.24 7.12
CA SER A 322 5.56 14.01 6.58
C SER A 322 5.58 13.99 5.06
N ALA A 323 4.55 14.54 4.41
CA ALA A 323 4.50 14.67 2.96
C ALA A 323 5.57 15.62 2.41
N LEU A 324 5.82 16.77 3.06
CA LEU A 324 6.91 17.66 2.70
C LEU A 324 8.28 16.99 2.83
N VAL A 325 8.48 16.20 3.89
CA VAL A 325 9.68 15.38 4.06
C VAL A 325 9.79 14.35 2.94
N CYS A 326 8.71 13.68 2.55
CA CYS A 326 8.70 12.75 1.41
C CYS A 326 9.07 13.44 0.09
N VAL A 327 8.60 14.67 -0.16
CA VAL A 327 9.01 15.46 -1.34
C VAL A 327 10.51 15.75 -1.30
N ALA A 328 11.03 16.22 -0.17
CA ALA A 328 12.46 16.50 -0.01
C ALA A 328 13.33 15.25 -0.19
N LEU A 329 12.91 14.11 0.36
CA LEU A 329 13.56 12.82 0.17
C LEU A 329 13.51 12.37 -1.30
N GLY A 330 12.37 12.58 -1.97
CA GLY A 330 12.18 12.26 -3.39
C GLY A 330 13.03 13.11 -4.34
N MET A 331 13.41 14.32 -3.94
CA MET A 331 14.36 15.17 -4.67
C MET A 331 15.83 14.73 -4.50
N SER A 332 16.12 13.77 -3.61
CA SER A 332 17.48 13.33 -3.30
C SER A 332 17.63 11.81 -3.46
N PRO A 333 18.08 11.33 -4.65
CA PRO A 333 18.31 9.91 -4.87
C PRO A 333 19.29 9.26 -3.86
N ARG A 334 20.21 10.06 -3.29
CA ARG A 334 21.07 9.62 -2.18
C ARG A 334 20.30 9.28 -0.91
N LEU A 335 19.41 10.16 -0.43
CA LEU A 335 18.63 9.88 0.79
C LEU A 335 17.60 8.79 0.53
N ALA A 336 17.01 8.74 -0.67
CA ALA A 336 16.17 7.62 -1.07
C ALA A 336 16.97 6.30 -1.09
N GLY A 337 18.25 6.33 -1.50
CA GLY A 337 19.17 5.21 -1.35
C GLY A 337 19.37 4.79 0.11
N LEU A 338 19.48 5.76 1.03
CA LEU A 338 19.60 5.46 2.46
C LEU A 338 18.40 4.65 2.99
N LEU A 339 17.19 4.98 2.54
CA LEU A 339 15.97 4.27 2.91
C LEU A 339 15.95 2.80 2.44
N THR A 340 16.66 2.47 1.36
CA THR A 340 16.74 1.09 0.87
C THR A 340 17.56 0.17 1.79
N HIS A 341 18.31 0.73 2.75
CA HIS A 341 19.03 -0.05 3.75
C HIS A 341 18.14 -0.50 4.93
N ILE A 342 16.92 0.01 5.04
CA ILE A 342 16.01 -0.45 6.08
C ILE A 342 15.68 -1.93 5.81
N PRO A 343 15.96 -2.84 6.76
CA PRO A 343 15.78 -4.28 6.53
C PRO A 343 14.32 -4.62 6.25
N LEU A 344 14.13 -5.59 5.36
CA LEU A 344 12.80 -6.03 4.92
C LEU A 344 11.96 -6.57 6.08
N VAL A 345 12.61 -7.22 7.04
CA VAL A 345 12.00 -7.77 8.26
C VAL A 345 11.26 -6.69 9.06
N VAL A 346 11.81 -5.48 9.11
CA VAL A 346 11.21 -4.37 9.85
C VAL A 346 9.94 -3.88 9.16
N HIS A 347 9.93 -3.84 7.82
CA HIS A 347 8.71 -3.58 7.06
C HIS A 347 7.65 -4.66 7.34
N GLY A 348 8.05 -5.94 7.33
CA GLY A 348 7.17 -7.07 7.63
C GLY A 348 6.51 -6.95 9.02
N GLY A 349 7.28 -6.67 10.07
CA GLY A 349 6.73 -6.57 11.42
C GLY A 349 5.79 -5.37 11.62
N VAL A 350 6.08 -4.20 11.02
CA VAL A 350 5.16 -3.04 11.06
C VAL A 350 3.87 -3.34 10.29
N LEU A 351 3.98 -3.93 9.10
CA LEU A 351 2.82 -4.33 8.29
C LEU A 351 1.98 -5.39 9.02
N CYS A 352 2.62 -6.34 9.70
CA CYS A 352 1.94 -7.36 10.51
C CYS A 352 1.01 -6.73 11.56
N VAL A 353 1.51 -5.80 12.37
CA VAL A 353 0.72 -5.13 13.42
C VAL A 353 -0.39 -4.26 12.81
N THR A 354 -0.08 -3.50 11.77
CA THR A 354 -1.04 -2.57 11.16
C THR A 354 -2.16 -3.28 10.40
N TYR A 355 -1.87 -4.35 9.65
CA TYR A 355 -2.89 -5.16 9.00
C TYR A 355 -3.71 -5.99 10.00
N ALA A 356 -3.12 -6.45 11.12
CA ALA A 356 -3.90 -7.07 12.19
C ALA A 356 -4.95 -6.11 12.78
N VAL A 357 -4.59 -4.84 12.95
CA VAL A 357 -5.52 -3.77 13.35
C VAL A 357 -6.58 -3.51 12.26
N ALA A 358 -6.22 -3.60 10.98
CA ALA A 358 -7.19 -3.51 9.87
C ALA A 358 -8.24 -4.64 9.95
N VAL A 359 -7.80 -5.89 10.16
CA VAL A 359 -8.70 -7.05 10.36
C VAL A 359 -9.63 -6.81 11.55
N GLY A 360 -9.08 -6.43 12.72
CA GLY A 360 -9.89 -6.15 13.91
C GLY A 360 -10.90 -5.03 13.69
N THR A 361 -10.53 -3.99 12.93
CA THR A 361 -11.45 -2.90 12.60
C THR A 361 -12.57 -3.36 11.65
N GLY A 362 -12.25 -4.18 10.66
CA GLY A 362 -13.24 -4.82 9.78
C GLY A 362 -14.23 -5.69 10.56
N ILE A 363 -13.73 -6.53 11.47
CA ILE A 363 -14.58 -7.35 12.36
C ILE A 363 -15.49 -6.46 13.21
N SER A 364 -14.95 -5.36 13.75
CA SER A 364 -15.76 -4.43 14.54
C SER A 364 -16.91 -3.82 13.74
N TYR A 365 -16.82 -3.72 12.40
CA TYR A 365 -17.91 -3.16 11.60
C TYR A 365 -19.15 -4.06 11.55
N PHE A 366 -19.01 -5.36 11.81
CA PHE A 366 -20.17 -6.25 11.87
C PHE A 366 -21.13 -5.90 13.02
N GLN A 367 -20.68 -5.15 14.04
CA GLN A 367 -21.57 -4.65 15.11
C GLN A 367 -22.69 -3.71 14.59
N TYR A 368 -22.56 -3.19 13.37
CA TYR A 368 -23.56 -2.32 12.73
C TYR A 368 -24.55 -3.08 11.84
N ALA A 369 -24.52 -4.40 11.93
CA ALA A 369 -25.20 -5.33 11.06
C ALA A 369 -25.83 -6.42 11.92
N ASP A 370 -26.98 -6.96 11.49
CA ASP A 370 -27.59 -8.12 12.15
C ASP A 370 -26.86 -9.41 11.73
N ILE A 371 -25.89 -9.86 12.53
CA ILE A 371 -25.08 -11.05 12.22
C ILE A 371 -25.85 -12.34 12.52
N ASP A 372 -26.96 -12.29 13.25
CA ASP A 372 -27.73 -13.50 13.60
C ASP A 372 -28.60 -13.98 12.43
N SER A 373 -28.87 -13.11 11.46
CA SER A 373 -29.58 -13.46 10.24
C SER A 373 -28.77 -14.41 9.36
N GLY A 374 -29.34 -15.57 9.04
CA GLY A 374 -28.74 -16.56 8.14
C GLY A 374 -28.36 -16.00 6.76
N ARG A 375 -29.11 -15.01 6.25
CA ARG A 375 -28.77 -14.29 5.02
C ARG A 375 -27.40 -13.60 5.15
N ASN A 376 -27.23 -12.82 6.21
CA ASN A 376 -26.06 -11.99 6.41
C ASN A 376 -24.82 -12.85 6.71
N ILE A 377 -25.00 -13.94 7.49
CA ILE A 377 -23.97 -14.96 7.70
C ILE A 377 -23.50 -15.55 6.37
N PHE A 378 -24.43 -15.94 5.49
CA PHE A 378 -24.10 -16.48 4.19
C PHE A 378 -23.35 -15.47 3.31
N ILE A 379 -23.85 -14.23 3.19
CA ILE A 379 -23.21 -13.18 2.39
C ILE A 379 -21.78 -12.94 2.86
N VAL A 380 -21.56 -12.77 4.17
CA VAL A 380 -20.24 -12.50 4.73
C VAL A 380 -19.29 -13.68 4.54
N GLY A 381 -19.73 -14.90 4.91
CA GLY A 381 -18.89 -16.10 4.80
C GLY A 381 -18.51 -16.43 3.36
N PHE A 382 -19.49 -16.39 2.44
CA PHE A 382 -19.26 -16.67 1.03
C PHE A 382 -18.32 -15.64 0.39
N THR A 383 -18.54 -14.35 0.62
CA THR A 383 -17.75 -13.28 -0.01
C THR A 383 -16.31 -13.29 0.48
N MET A 384 -16.08 -13.44 1.79
CA MET A 384 -14.74 -13.55 2.35
C MET A 384 -14.00 -14.80 1.86
N PHE A 385 -14.66 -15.94 1.79
CA PHE A 385 -14.04 -17.18 1.31
C PHE A 385 -13.69 -17.10 -0.17
N MET A 386 -14.63 -16.67 -1.02
CA MET A 386 -14.40 -16.53 -2.47
C MET A 386 -13.31 -15.50 -2.78
N ALA A 387 -13.24 -14.42 -2.01
CA ALA A 387 -12.20 -13.41 -2.16
C ALA A 387 -10.77 -13.93 -1.96
N LEU A 388 -10.59 -15.00 -1.18
CA LEU A 388 -9.28 -15.64 -0.99
C LEU A 388 -9.08 -16.83 -1.94
N LEU A 389 -10.16 -17.58 -2.21
CA LEU A 389 -10.14 -18.78 -3.05
C LEU A 389 -9.87 -18.44 -4.52
N VAL A 390 -10.63 -17.51 -5.11
CA VAL A 390 -10.57 -17.21 -6.55
C VAL A 390 -9.20 -16.67 -6.98
N PRO A 391 -8.61 -15.66 -6.30
CA PRO A 391 -7.25 -15.23 -6.63
C PRO A 391 -6.23 -16.36 -6.51
N ARG A 392 -6.37 -17.23 -5.49
CA ARG A 392 -5.45 -18.35 -5.31
C ARG A 392 -5.57 -19.37 -6.44
N TRP A 393 -6.77 -19.77 -6.83
CA TRP A 393 -7.00 -20.68 -7.94
C TRP A 393 -6.47 -20.12 -9.26
N LEU A 394 -6.83 -18.88 -9.60
CA LEU A 394 -6.37 -18.22 -10.81
C LEU A 394 -4.82 -18.09 -10.83
N SER A 395 -4.17 -17.99 -9.67
CA SER A 395 -2.71 -17.79 -9.60
C SER A 395 -1.95 -19.05 -9.96
N THR A 396 -2.58 -20.22 -9.72
CA THR A 396 -2.04 -21.52 -10.10
C THR A 396 -2.36 -21.91 -11.54
N ALA A 397 -3.46 -21.38 -12.10
CA ALA A 397 -3.98 -21.81 -13.40
C ALA A 397 -4.45 -20.63 -14.28
N PRO A 398 -3.57 -19.65 -14.60
CA PRO A 398 -3.95 -18.43 -15.32
C PRO A 398 -4.44 -18.69 -16.75
N ALA A 399 -4.06 -19.82 -17.36
CA ALA A 399 -4.39 -20.18 -18.74
C ALA A 399 -5.87 -20.53 -19.00
N HIS A 400 -6.70 -20.66 -17.96
CA HIS A 400 -8.11 -21.05 -18.12
C HIS A 400 -9.04 -19.88 -18.49
N LEU A 401 -8.60 -18.62 -18.29
CA LEU A 401 -9.28 -17.44 -18.80
C LEU A 401 -8.72 -17.09 -20.18
N ALA A 402 -9.27 -17.71 -21.21
CA ALA A 402 -8.93 -17.44 -22.61
C ALA A 402 -10.20 -17.04 -23.37
N THR A 403 -10.53 -15.75 -23.34
CA THR A 403 -11.64 -15.18 -24.13
C THR A 403 -11.26 -15.00 -25.60
N GLY A 404 -10.00 -15.23 -25.95
CA GLY A 404 -9.43 -15.00 -27.29
C GLY A 404 -8.90 -13.58 -27.49
N TRP A 405 -9.17 -12.67 -26.55
CA TRP A 405 -8.70 -11.28 -26.57
C TRP A 405 -7.75 -11.03 -25.42
N VAL A 406 -6.44 -11.04 -25.70
CA VAL A 406 -5.37 -10.89 -24.68
C VAL A 406 -5.57 -9.66 -23.75
N PRO A 407 -5.95 -8.46 -24.22
CA PRO A 407 -6.22 -7.34 -23.32
C PRO A 407 -7.40 -7.59 -22.38
N LEU A 408 -8.46 -8.26 -22.85
CA LEU A 408 -9.64 -8.55 -22.05
C LEU A 408 -9.33 -9.59 -20.97
N ASP A 409 -8.57 -10.63 -21.34
CA ASP A 409 -8.09 -11.65 -20.40
C ASP A 409 -7.24 -11.02 -19.28
N LEU A 410 -6.32 -10.12 -19.65
CA LEU A 410 -5.51 -9.36 -18.69
C LEU A 410 -6.35 -8.49 -17.76
N LEU A 411 -7.40 -7.85 -18.27
CA LEU A 411 -8.32 -7.02 -17.46
C LEU A 411 -9.03 -7.88 -16.42
N PHE A 412 -9.64 -8.99 -16.84
CA PHE A 412 -10.38 -9.86 -15.94
C PHE A 412 -9.47 -10.55 -14.93
N LEU A 413 -8.34 -11.09 -15.39
CA LEU A 413 -7.36 -11.74 -14.51
C LEU A 413 -6.83 -10.75 -13.48
N SER A 414 -6.52 -9.52 -13.89
CA SER A 414 -6.04 -8.48 -12.99
C SER A 414 -7.09 -8.10 -11.94
N LEU A 415 -8.37 -7.95 -12.33
CA LEU A 415 -9.45 -7.60 -11.39
C LEU A 415 -9.78 -8.73 -10.42
N LEU A 416 -9.97 -9.96 -10.93
CA LEU A 416 -10.35 -11.13 -10.14
C LEU A 416 -9.24 -11.57 -9.19
N MET A 417 -7.99 -11.20 -9.47
CA MET A 417 -6.85 -11.43 -8.61
C MET A 417 -6.77 -10.48 -7.40
N VAL A 418 -7.47 -9.34 -7.42
CA VAL A 418 -7.46 -8.40 -6.29
C VAL A 418 -8.53 -8.82 -5.27
N PRO A 419 -8.15 -9.35 -4.09
CA PRO A 419 -9.10 -9.88 -3.11
C PRO A 419 -10.08 -8.81 -2.61
N VAL A 420 -9.58 -7.58 -2.44
CA VAL A 420 -10.35 -6.43 -1.94
C VAL A 420 -11.47 -6.06 -2.92
N PHE A 421 -11.15 -5.98 -4.21
CA PHE A 421 -12.14 -5.73 -5.27
C PHE A 421 -13.19 -6.86 -5.30
N LEU A 422 -12.74 -8.12 -5.30
CA LEU A 422 -13.62 -9.27 -5.39
C LEU A 422 -14.59 -9.36 -4.19
N THR A 423 -14.09 -9.11 -2.98
CA THR A 423 -14.94 -9.04 -1.78
C THR A 423 -15.97 -7.94 -1.91
N GLY A 424 -15.54 -6.71 -2.22
CA GLY A 424 -16.44 -5.57 -2.32
C GLY A 424 -17.51 -5.76 -3.39
N PHE A 425 -17.14 -6.28 -4.56
CA PHE A 425 -18.07 -6.56 -5.65
C PHE A 425 -19.08 -7.66 -5.27
N LEU A 426 -18.62 -8.81 -4.76
CA LEU A 426 -19.51 -9.91 -4.39
C LEU A 426 -20.43 -9.53 -3.23
N SER A 427 -19.91 -8.86 -2.19
CA SER A 427 -20.72 -8.42 -1.06
C SER A 427 -21.76 -7.41 -1.50
N PHE A 428 -21.39 -6.43 -2.34
CA PHE A 428 -22.34 -5.48 -2.89
C PHE A 428 -23.41 -6.16 -3.75
N PHE A 429 -23.02 -7.09 -4.61
CA PHE A 429 -23.94 -7.81 -5.47
C PHE A 429 -24.95 -8.64 -4.67
N LEU A 430 -24.47 -9.43 -3.69
CA LEU A 430 -25.32 -10.30 -2.89
C LEU A 430 -26.23 -9.51 -1.94
N GLU A 431 -25.75 -8.42 -1.36
CA GLU A 431 -26.57 -7.54 -0.51
C GLU A 431 -27.78 -6.97 -1.27
N ASN A 432 -27.64 -6.70 -2.57
CA ASN A 432 -28.72 -6.13 -3.39
C ASN A 432 -29.61 -7.20 -4.05
N THR A 433 -29.18 -8.45 -4.12
CA THR A 433 -29.90 -9.52 -4.85
C THR A 433 -30.56 -10.54 -3.93
N VAL A 434 -30.00 -10.80 -2.76
CA VAL A 434 -30.53 -11.78 -1.82
C VAL A 434 -31.61 -11.14 -0.95
N SER A 435 -32.86 -11.58 -1.13
CA SER A 435 -33.99 -11.14 -0.32
C SER A 435 -33.84 -11.59 1.14
N GLY A 436 -34.14 -10.69 2.08
CA GLY A 436 -34.17 -10.99 3.52
C GLY A 436 -34.45 -9.76 4.36
#